data_AF-A0A0W1DJ53-F1
#
_entry.id   AF-A0A0W1DJ53-F1
#
_cell.length_a   1.000
_cell.length_b   1.000
_cell.length_c   1.000
_cell.angle_alpha   90.00
_cell.angle_beta   90.00
_cell.angle_gamma   90.00
#
_symmetry.space_group_name_H-M   'P 1'
#
loop_
_entity.id
_entity.type
_entity.pdbx_description
1 polymer ?
#
loop_
_entity_poly.entity_id
_entity_poly.type
_entity_poly.pdbx_seq_one_letter_code
_entity_poly.pdbx_strand_id
1 'polypeptide(L)'
;MQRYYVLDREMAAGEDGFEAMVARAYTLKQAVRCLCRRDIALDLYIAHRHGGHVLSRWPGTGPRHAPHCDHYEAPDHLTGLGQVLGSAIVDDIDNGVTTLKFGFPLSKGPARAAPASFTNDKPDVKATGQRLSMRGMLHFLWDRAQLTHWHPRMAGKRNWYIVRRQLLNAALGCKVRGDPLAQRLFVPETFRLDDKDAIAGRQDAELAIARSEPGRIMILIGEIRSIESARYGEKILIKHMPQRPFLMDADMARRFHKRFAAEEELWRSDDRDGSLILAASFSMGASGLAQIFEMSVMPVTREWIPYEGLEERMLVTQAIEEKRHFVKGMRVNLGLEMPIASLTLTDTGGEATAVYLAHNLPEPRYDEALEQLMRTQGVQHVTWRPGDRLQSAQSGTTPIMVAGTSTAH
;
A
#
# COMPACT_ATOMS: atom_id res chain seq x y z
N MET A 1 -18.27 8.63 13.89
CA MET A 1 -18.73 8.25 12.53
C MET A 1 -18.54 9.48 11.66
N GLN A 2 -17.93 9.34 10.47
CA GLN A 2 -17.63 10.49 9.60
C GLN A 2 -18.93 11.14 9.11
N ARG A 3 -18.98 12.47 9.14
CA ARG A 3 -20.11 13.27 8.63
C ARG A 3 -19.72 14.01 7.35
N TYR A 4 -20.70 14.22 6.50
CA TYR A 4 -20.57 14.90 5.22
C TYR A 4 -21.71 15.90 5.04
N TYR A 5 -21.47 16.98 4.31
CA TYR A 5 -22.51 17.85 3.78
C TYR A 5 -22.73 17.47 2.31
N VAL A 6 -23.91 16.95 2.01
CA VAL A 6 -24.29 16.44 0.68
C VAL A 6 -25.48 17.25 0.19
N LEU A 7 -25.28 17.99 -0.91
CA LEU A 7 -26.26 18.92 -1.49
C LEU A 7 -26.71 20.01 -0.51
N ASP A 8 -27.73 19.73 0.29
CA ASP A 8 -28.44 20.68 1.15
C ASP A 8 -28.40 20.32 2.64
N ARG A 9 -27.82 19.17 3.03
CA ARG A 9 -27.92 18.65 4.40
C ARG A 9 -26.64 17.96 4.89
N GLU A 10 -26.48 17.93 6.21
CA GLU A 10 -25.46 17.10 6.86
C GLU A 10 -25.97 15.67 7.07
N MET A 11 -25.19 14.68 6.65
CA MET A 11 -25.49 13.26 6.84
C MET A 11 -24.27 12.51 7.37
N ALA A 12 -24.49 11.46 8.14
CA ALA A 12 -23.43 10.55 8.54
C ALA A 12 -23.20 9.45 7.49
N ALA A 13 -21.96 8.98 7.38
CA ALA A 13 -21.62 7.84 6.52
C ALA A 13 -22.44 6.60 6.93
N GLY A 14 -23.23 6.03 6.01
CA GLY A 14 -24.08 4.87 6.30
C GLY A 14 -25.44 5.19 6.92
N GLU A 15 -25.81 6.47 7.02
CA GLU A 15 -27.19 6.89 7.32
C GLU A 15 -28.14 6.52 6.17
N ASP A 16 -29.39 6.16 6.48
CA ASP A 16 -30.40 5.82 5.47
C ASP A 16 -30.56 6.95 4.44
N GLY A 17 -30.50 6.60 3.16
CA GLY A 17 -30.58 7.56 2.05
C GLY A 17 -29.27 8.28 1.71
N PHE A 18 -28.18 8.06 2.45
CA PHE A 18 -26.86 8.64 2.15
C PHE A 18 -26.39 8.31 0.73
N GLU A 19 -26.43 7.03 0.33
CA GLU A 19 -25.99 6.58 -1.00
C GLU A 19 -26.82 7.23 -2.12
N ALA A 20 -28.13 7.35 -1.93
CA ALA A 20 -29.02 8.00 -2.89
C ALA A 20 -28.72 9.50 -3.04
N MET A 21 -28.35 10.18 -1.95
CA MET A 21 -27.92 11.58 -1.99
C MET A 21 -26.57 11.76 -2.66
N VAL A 22 -25.61 10.88 -2.41
CA VAL A 22 -24.33 10.90 -3.13
C VAL A 22 -24.54 10.64 -4.62
N ALA A 23 -25.41 9.68 -5.00
CA ALA A 23 -25.75 9.44 -6.40
C ALA A 23 -26.37 10.66 -7.08
N ARG A 24 -27.28 11.36 -6.38
CA ARG A 24 -27.87 12.62 -6.87
C ARG A 24 -26.83 13.73 -7.02
N ALA A 25 -25.93 13.88 -6.04
CA ALA A 25 -24.83 14.83 -6.11
C ALA A 25 -23.89 14.54 -7.30
N TYR A 26 -23.64 13.26 -7.60
CA TYR A 26 -22.88 12.87 -8.78
C TYR A 26 -23.57 13.29 -10.08
N THR A 27 -24.87 13.03 -10.23
CA THR A 27 -25.64 13.46 -11.41
C THR A 27 -25.63 14.98 -11.59
N LEU A 28 -25.70 15.72 -10.49
CA LEU A 28 -25.64 17.19 -10.48
C LEU A 28 -24.22 17.76 -10.59
N LYS A 29 -23.19 16.89 -10.65
CA LYS A 29 -21.76 17.27 -10.63
C LYS A 29 -21.38 18.17 -9.45
N GLN A 30 -22.01 17.97 -8.31
CA GLN A 30 -21.71 18.70 -7.08
C GLN A 30 -20.77 17.88 -6.19
N ALA A 31 -19.77 18.56 -5.63
CA ALA A 31 -18.86 17.97 -4.66
C ALA A 31 -19.56 17.73 -3.31
N VAL A 32 -19.07 16.75 -2.56
CA VAL A 32 -19.52 16.46 -1.19
C VAL A 32 -18.51 17.00 -0.22
N ARG A 33 -18.92 17.79 0.78
CA ARG A 33 -17.97 18.34 1.75
C ARG A 33 -17.78 17.40 2.92
N CYS A 34 -16.54 17.07 3.24
CA CYS A 34 -16.16 16.37 4.45
C CYS A 34 -16.25 17.30 5.66
N LEU A 35 -16.93 16.85 6.72
CA LEU A 35 -17.11 17.62 7.95
C LEU A 35 -16.19 17.14 9.09
N CYS A 36 -15.06 16.51 8.77
CA CYS A 36 -14.05 16.17 9.77
C CYS A 36 -13.45 17.42 10.43
N ARG A 37 -13.47 18.55 9.73
CA ARG A 37 -13.06 19.88 10.18
C ARG A 37 -14.11 20.89 9.72
N ARG A 38 -14.68 21.65 10.65
CA ARG A 38 -15.74 22.63 10.34
C ARG A 38 -15.19 24.00 9.97
N ASP A 39 -13.93 24.25 10.29
CA ASP A 39 -13.20 25.50 10.05
C ASP A 39 -12.67 25.64 8.61
N ILE A 40 -12.62 24.55 7.85
CA ILE A 40 -12.13 24.55 6.46
C ILE A 40 -13.07 23.77 5.54
N ALA A 41 -13.25 24.28 4.31
CA ALA A 41 -13.97 23.55 3.27
C ALA A 41 -13.08 22.44 2.69
N LEU A 42 -13.47 21.19 2.96
CA LEU A 42 -12.81 19.97 2.46
C LEU A 42 -13.74 19.25 1.51
N ASP A 43 -13.77 19.71 0.26
CA ASP A 43 -14.63 19.11 -0.76
C ASP A 43 -14.04 17.79 -1.26
N LEU A 44 -14.91 16.82 -1.51
CA LEU A 44 -14.63 15.50 -2.05
C LEU A 44 -15.33 15.40 -3.40
N TYR A 45 -14.64 14.87 -4.40
CA TYR A 45 -15.28 14.51 -5.65
C TYR A 45 -15.92 13.12 -5.53
N ILE A 46 -16.90 12.87 -6.38
CA ILE A 46 -17.60 11.59 -6.42
C ILE A 46 -17.10 10.82 -7.64
N ALA A 47 -16.41 9.71 -7.40
CA ALA A 47 -15.99 8.79 -8.44
C ALA A 47 -17.06 7.72 -8.64
N HIS A 48 -17.37 7.39 -9.89
CA HIS A 48 -18.15 6.19 -10.19
C HIS A 48 -17.19 5.01 -10.38
N ARG A 49 -17.22 4.05 -9.44
CA ARG A 49 -16.38 2.85 -9.48
C ARG A 49 -17.21 1.66 -9.00
N HIS A 50 -17.03 0.49 -9.61
CA HIS A 50 -17.71 -0.76 -9.22
C HIS A 50 -19.26 -0.71 -9.22
N GLY A 51 -19.87 0.08 -10.11
CA GLY A 51 -21.33 0.22 -10.14
C GLY A 51 -21.90 1.04 -8.98
N GLY A 52 -21.06 1.72 -8.20
CA GLY A 52 -21.45 2.59 -7.09
C GLY A 52 -20.71 3.92 -7.11
N HIS A 53 -21.05 4.80 -6.16
CA HIS A 53 -20.43 6.10 -5.97
C HIS A 53 -19.50 6.08 -4.77
N VAL A 54 -18.25 6.50 -4.97
CA VAL A 54 -17.22 6.55 -3.93
C VAL A 54 -16.79 7.99 -3.74
N LEU A 55 -16.82 8.46 -2.50
CA LEU A 55 -16.27 9.78 -2.15
C LEU A 55 -14.75 9.71 -2.14
N SER A 56 -14.09 10.61 -2.85
CA SER A 56 -12.65 10.68 -2.95
C SER A 56 -12.14 12.09 -2.74
N ARG A 57 -11.04 12.22 -2.01
CA ARG A 57 -10.34 13.49 -1.79
C ARG A 57 -9.61 13.94 -3.05
N TRP A 58 -9.50 15.25 -3.26
CA TRP A 58 -8.62 15.79 -4.30
C TRP A 58 -7.14 15.51 -3.95
N PRO A 59 -6.25 15.30 -4.94
CA PRO A 59 -4.83 15.11 -4.68
C PRO A 59 -4.24 16.25 -3.83
N GLY A 60 -3.38 15.90 -2.89
CA GLY A 60 -2.75 16.87 -1.97
C GLY A 60 -3.67 17.40 -0.86
N THR A 61 -4.95 17.03 -0.81
CA THR A 61 -5.86 17.49 0.27
C THR A 61 -5.92 16.57 1.48
N GLY A 62 -5.40 15.35 1.38
CA GLY A 62 -5.42 14.35 2.46
C GLY A 62 -4.86 14.86 3.80
N PRO A 63 -3.68 15.51 3.84
CA PRO A 63 -3.13 16.06 5.08
C PRO A 63 -3.96 17.17 5.72
N ARG A 64 -4.91 17.77 4.99
CA ARG A 64 -5.78 18.83 5.51
C ARG A 64 -6.95 18.27 6.31
N HIS A 65 -7.28 16.98 6.15
CA HIS A 65 -8.33 16.33 6.94
C HIS A 65 -7.88 16.15 8.40
N ALA A 66 -8.85 16.03 9.32
CA ALA A 66 -8.52 15.66 10.69
C ALA A 66 -7.86 14.27 10.70
N PRO A 67 -6.87 13.99 11.57
CA PRO A 67 -6.16 12.71 11.60
C PRO A 67 -7.10 11.49 11.66
N HIS A 68 -8.18 11.59 12.42
CA HIS A 68 -9.18 10.52 12.58
C HIS A 68 -10.19 10.41 11.41
N CYS A 69 -10.01 11.16 10.33
CA CYS A 69 -10.90 11.15 9.17
C CYS A 69 -10.56 9.97 8.24
N ASP A 70 -11.58 9.33 7.67
CA ASP A 70 -11.39 8.28 6.65
C ASP A 70 -10.70 8.78 5.37
N HIS A 71 -10.66 10.11 5.18
CA HIS A 71 -10.01 10.78 4.05
C HIS A 71 -8.63 11.36 4.41
N TYR A 72 -8.14 11.16 5.64
CA TYR A 72 -6.79 11.54 6.02
C TYR A 72 -5.75 10.69 5.30
N GLU A 73 -4.68 11.35 4.87
CA GLU A 73 -3.50 10.74 4.27
C GLU A 73 -2.28 11.46 4.85
N ALA A 74 -1.27 10.70 5.26
CA ALA A 74 -0.03 11.28 5.76
C ALA A 74 0.60 12.13 4.65
N PRO A 75 1.16 13.32 4.99
CA PRO A 75 1.87 14.13 4.01
C PRO A 75 2.92 13.36 3.22
N ASP A 76 3.05 13.67 1.92
CA ASP A 76 3.96 12.97 1.00
C ASP A 76 5.42 12.97 1.46
N HIS A 77 5.86 14.00 2.19
CA HIS A 77 7.22 14.09 2.72
C HIS A 77 7.50 13.10 3.86
N LEU A 78 6.47 12.53 4.49
CA LEU A 78 6.59 11.49 5.51
C LEU A 78 6.68 10.09 4.88
N THR A 79 6.37 9.97 3.59
CA THR A 79 6.32 8.70 2.87
C THR A 79 7.30 8.72 1.69
N GLY A 80 7.52 7.55 1.07
CA GLY A 80 8.32 7.45 -0.14
C GLY A 80 7.63 7.98 -1.41
N LEU A 81 6.35 8.38 -1.33
CA LEU A 81 5.58 8.85 -2.50
C LEU A 81 6.12 10.18 -3.04
N GLY A 82 6.65 11.06 -2.18
CA GLY A 82 7.15 12.37 -2.60
C GLY A 82 8.23 12.34 -3.70
N GLN A 83 8.99 11.24 -3.84
CA GLN A 83 10.00 11.10 -4.90
C GLN A 83 9.43 10.71 -6.27
N VAL A 84 8.23 10.15 -6.31
CA VAL A 84 7.65 9.50 -7.50
C VAL A 84 6.33 10.12 -7.96
N LEU A 85 5.71 10.96 -7.13
CA LEU A 85 4.51 11.72 -7.49
C LEU A 85 4.83 12.78 -8.55
N GLY A 86 3.94 12.94 -9.52
CA GLY A 86 4.11 13.83 -10.67
C GLY A 86 5.05 13.30 -11.76
N SER A 87 5.80 12.24 -11.48
CA SER A 87 6.79 11.65 -12.38
C SER A 87 6.42 10.22 -12.76
N ALA A 88 6.66 9.25 -11.88
CA ALA A 88 6.33 7.84 -12.07
C ALA A 88 4.87 7.50 -11.74
N ILE A 89 4.25 8.29 -10.87
CA ILE A 89 2.83 8.22 -10.49
C ILE A 89 2.20 9.55 -10.88
N VAL A 90 1.24 9.51 -11.80
CA VAL A 90 0.57 10.71 -12.31
C VAL A 90 -0.93 10.52 -12.18
N ASP A 91 -1.55 11.22 -11.24
CA ASP A 91 -3.00 11.22 -11.07
C ASP A 91 -3.67 12.10 -12.13
N ASP A 92 -4.59 11.49 -12.88
CA ASP A 92 -5.53 12.18 -13.75
C ASP A 92 -6.75 12.56 -12.92
N ILE A 93 -6.84 13.83 -12.56
CA ILE A 93 -7.86 14.36 -11.66
C ILE A 93 -9.25 14.30 -12.30
N ASP A 94 -9.34 14.53 -13.60
CA ASP A 94 -10.62 14.61 -14.32
C ASP A 94 -11.29 13.23 -14.44
N ASN A 95 -10.47 12.19 -14.64
CA ASN A 95 -10.94 10.82 -14.82
C ASN A 95 -10.80 9.96 -13.56
N GLY A 96 -10.11 10.46 -12.53
CA GLY A 96 -9.77 9.73 -11.31
C GLY A 96 -8.82 8.54 -11.55
N VAL A 97 -8.11 8.50 -12.68
CA VAL A 97 -7.23 7.38 -13.06
C VAL A 97 -5.77 7.71 -12.75
N THR A 98 -5.07 6.82 -12.07
CA THR A 98 -3.63 6.98 -11.79
C THR A 98 -2.81 6.31 -12.88
N THR A 99 -1.94 7.08 -13.54
CA THR A 99 -0.98 6.55 -14.52
C THR A 99 0.31 6.15 -13.82
N LEU A 100 0.74 4.90 -14.01
CA LEU A 100 1.99 4.38 -13.48
C LEU A 100 3.02 4.16 -14.59
N LYS A 101 4.27 4.56 -14.35
CA LYS A 101 5.41 4.28 -15.23
C LYS A 101 6.33 3.27 -14.55
N PHE A 102 6.52 2.10 -15.14
CA PHE A 102 7.36 1.04 -14.56
C PHE A 102 8.77 1.04 -15.12
N GLY A 103 9.74 0.68 -14.26
CA GLY A 103 11.15 0.50 -14.57
C GLY A 103 11.48 -0.90 -15.11
N PHE A 104 10.55 -1.83 -15.00
CA PHE A 104 10.67 -3.21 -15.50
C PHE A 104 9.83 -3.40 -16.78
N PRO A 105 10.20 -4.36 -17.66
CA PRO A 105 9.50 -4.59 -18.92
C PRO A 105 8.09 -5.17 -18.73
N LEU A 106 7.17 -4.80 -19.65
CA LEU A 106 5.79 -5.33 -19.73
C LEU A 106 5.50 -6.13 -21.01
N SER A 107 6.53 -6.36 -21.81
CA SER A 107 6.52 -7.19 -23.01
C SER A 107 7.92 -7.78 -23.21
N LYS A 108 8.02 -9.00 -23.73
CA LYS A 108 9.30 -9.51 -24.24
C LYS A 108 9.66 -8.74 -25.52
N GLY A 109 10.65 -7.86 -25.47
CA GLY A 109 11.18 -7.23 -26.69
C GLY A 109 11.93 -8.22 -27.58
N PRO A 110 12.22 -7.89 -28.86
CA PRO A 110 13.01 -8.73 -29.77
C PRO A 110 14.50 -8.83 -29.39
N ALA A 111 14.95 -8.12 -28.36
CA ALA A 111 16.29 -8.22 -27.82
C ALA A 111 16.33 -9.27 -26.70
N ARG A 112 17.06 -10.36 -27.00
CA ARG A 112 17.86 -11.20 -26.09
C ARG A 112 17.61 -10.92 -24.61
N ALA A 113 17.19 -11.96 -23.87
CA ALA A 113 17.17 -12.00 -22.41
C ALA A 113 18.41 -11.29 -21.83
N ALA A 114 18.26 -10.00 -21.52
CA ALA A 114 19.19 -9.32 -20.65
C ALA A 114 19.06 -10.04 -19.32
N PRO A 115 20.16 -10.36 -18.62
CA PRO A 115 20.08 -10.99 -17.31
C PRO A 115 19.12 -10.15 -16.47
N ALA A 116 18.12 -10.81 -15.86
CA ALA A 116 17.02 -10.23 -15.11
C ALA A 116 17.51 -9.32 -13.96
N SER A 117 18.06 -8.14 -14.21
CA SER A 117 18.54 -7.23 -13.17
C SER A 117 17.34 -6.81 -12.34
N PHE A 118 17.37 -7.02 -11.02
CA PHE A 118 16.32 -6.43 -10.21
C PHE A 118 16.39 -4.92 -10.39
N THR A 119 15.25 -4.28 -10.63
CA THR A 119 15.15 -2.82 -10.82
C THR A 119 15.75 -2.00 -9.68
N ASN A 120 16.05 -2.64 -8.54
CA ASN A 120 16.70 -2.04 -7.37
C ASN A 120 18.16 -2.47 -7.15
N ASP A 121 18.79 -3.25 -8.05
CA ASP A 121 20.18 -3.72 -7.89
C ASP A 121 21.21 -2.60 -8.03
N LYS A 122 20.83 -1.48 -8.66
CA LYS A 122 21.56 -0.21 -8.65
C LYS A 122 20.53 0.92 -8.66
N PRO A 123 20.39 1.74 -7.61
CA PRO A 123 19.70 3.01 -7.76
C PRO A 123 20.55 3.83 -8.72
N ASP A 124 20.21 3.82 -10.01
CA ASP A 124 20.72 4.85 -10.90
C ASP A 124 20.14 6.16 -10.36
N VAL A 125 20.98 6.93 -9.66
CA VAL A 125 20.62 8.14 -8.90
C VAL A 125 19.87 9.16 -9.78
N LYS A 126 19.97 9.02 -11.11
CA LYS A 126 19.29 9.87 -12.09
C LYS A 126 17.89 9.40 -12.49
N ALA A 127 17.49 8.15 -12.24
CA ALA A 127 16.24 7.56 -12.76
C ALA A 127 15.22 7.13 -11.68
N THR A 128 15.60 7.13 -10.39
CA THR A 128 14.78 6.62 -9.27
C THR A 128 13.42 7.28 -9.10
N GLY A 129 13.27 8.55 -9.52
CA GLY A 129 11.97 9.25 -9.49
C GLY A 129 11.12 9.03 -10.74
N GLN A 130 11.69 8.65 -11.89
CA GLN A 130 10.95 8.68 -13.17
C GLN A 130 10.12 7.42 -13.44
N ARG A 131 10.48 6.30 -12.80
CA ARG A 131 9.84 4.98 -12.99
C ARG A 131 9.80 4.20 -11.67
N LEU A 132 8.69 3.52 -11.41
CA LEU A 132 8.53 2.62 -10.27
C LEU A 132 9.31 1.32 -10.48
N SER A 133 10.07 0.92 -9.46
CA SER A 133 10.58 -0.44 -9.33
C SER A 133 9.45 -1.43 -9.04
N MET A 134 9.72 -2.74 -9.08
CA MET A 134 8.75 -3.75 -8.64
C MET A 134 8.33 -3.54 -7.19
N ARG A 135 9.29 -3.19 -6.32
CA ARG A 135 9.02 -2.79 -4.92
C ARG A 135 8.14 -1.55 -4.85
N GLY A 136 8.47 -0.52 -5.62
CA GLY A 136 7.70 0.72 -5.68
C GLY A 136 6.26 0.49 -6.10
N MET A 137 6.04 -0.37 -7.10
CA MET A 137 4.68 -0.79 -7.51
C MET A 137 3.95 -1.54 -6.39
N LEU A 138 4.61 -2.50 -5.72
CA LEU A 138 4.00 -3.25 -4.62
C LEU A 138 3.60 -2.32 -3.48
N HIS A 139 4.52 -1.44 -3.06
CA HIS A 139 4.30 -0.46 -2.00
C HIS A 139 3.16 0.49 -2.33
N PHE A 140 3.15 1.04 -3.56
CA PHE A 140 2.08 1.91 -4.02
C PHE A 140 0.72 1.21 -4.01
N LEU A 141 0.62 -0.02 -4.53
CA LEU A 141 -0.65 -0.75 -4.55
C LEU A 141 -1.12 -1.11 -3.13
N TRP A 142 -0.20 -1.46 -2.22
CA TRP A 142 -0.53 -1.77 -0.84
C TRP A 142 -1.11 -0.55 -0.11
N ASP A 143 -0.50 0.61 -0.31
CA ASP A 143 -0.97 1.87 0.25
C ASP A 143 -2.28 2.35 -0.39
N ARG A 144 -2.37 2.30 -1.72
CA ARG A 144 -3.60 2.63 -2.47
C ARG A 144 -4.77 1.72 -2.11
N ALA A 145 -4.49 0.48 -1.73
CA ALA A 145 -5.45 -0.50 -1.23
C ALA A 145 -5.83 -0.28 0.26
N GLN A 146 -5.28 0.76 0.91
CA GLN A 146 -5.42 1.07 2.34
C GLN A 146 -4.99 -0.10 3.26
N LEU A 147 -4.09 -0.96 2.78
CA LEU A 147 -3.56 -2.07 3.57
C LEU A 147 -2.48 -1.58 4.55
N THR A 148 -1.97 -0.37 4.36
CA THR A 148 -1.10 0.37 5.28
C THR A 148 -1.85 1.00 6.47
N HIS A 149 -3.16 1.17 6.37
CA HIS A 149 -3.99 1.75 7.44
C HIS A 149 -4.36 0.69 8.47
N TRP A 150 -4.40 1.06 9.76
CA TRP A 150 -4.86 0.20 10.83
C TRP A 150 -5.84 0.91 11.76
N HIS A 151 -6.89 0.19 12.14
CA HIS A 151 -7.83 0.56 13.18
C HIS A 151 -8.10 -0.68 14.04
N PRO A 152 -8.19 -0.56 15.39
CA PRO A 152 -8.48 -1.67 16.29
C PRO A 152 -9.68 -2.55 15.90
N ARG A 153 -10.71 -1.98 15.26
CA ARG A 153 -11.90 -2.72 14.79
C ARG A 153 -11.62 -3.70 13.66
N MET A 154 -10.45 -3.64 13.04
CA MET A 154 -9.98 -4.55 11.99
C MET A 154 -9.31 -5.81 12.55
N ALA A 155 -8.99 -5.83 13.84
CA ALA A 155 -8.37 -6.98 14.50
C ALA A 155 -9.17 -8.27 14.24
N GLY A 156 -8.47 -9.31 13.79
CA GLY A 156 -9.05 -10.62 13.44
C GLY A 156 -9.92 -10.65 12.18
N LYS A 157 -10.16 -9.52 11.51
CA LYS A 157 -11.02 -9.45 10.33
C LYS A 157 -10.23 -9.49 9.03
N ARG A 158 -9.05 -8.86 8.99
CA ARG A 158 -8.23 -8.81 7.77
C ARG A 158 -7.60 -10.17 7.47
N ASN A 159 -7.88 -10.67 6.27
CA ASN A 159 -7.38 -11.94 5.76
C ASN A 159 -7.09 -11.80 4.26
N TRP A 160 -6.55 -12.86 3.63
CA TRP A 160 -6.18 -12.82 2.22
C TRP A 160 -7.33 -12.45 1.28
N TYR A 161 -8.57 -12.85 1.59
CA TYR A 161 -9.74 -12.46 0.78
C TYR A 161 -9.90 -10.93 0.72
N ILE A 162 -9.73 -10.26 1.87
CA ILE A 162 -9.78 -8.79 1.95
C ILE A 162 -8.57 -8.17 1.25
N VAL A 163 -7.37 -8.69 1.49
CA VAL A 163 -6.13 -8.20 0.83
C VAL A 163 -6.26 -8.26 -0.69
N ARG A 164 -6.64 -9.42 -1.22
CA ARG A 164 -6.90 -9.62 -2.65
C ARG A 164 -7.92 -8.62 -3.18
N ARG A 165 -9.07 -8.51 -2.51
CA ARG A 165 -10.14 -7.60 -2.94
C ARG A 165 -9.63 -6.16 -3.01
N GLN A 166 -8.90 -5.69 -1.99
CA GLN A 166 -8.41 -4.32 -1.96
C GLN A 166 -7.32 -4.06 -3.01
N LEU A 167 -6.41 -5.01 -3.24
CA LEU A 167 -5.38 -4.89 -4.29
C LEU A 167 -6.01 -4.82 -5.68
N LEU A 168 -6.99 -5.69 -5.98
CA LEU A 168 -7.70 -5.65 -7.26
C LEU A 168 -8.49 -4.36 -7.43
N ASN A 169 -9.14 -3.88 -6.36
CA ASN A 169 -9.84 -2.59 -6.36
C ASN A 169 -8.89 -1.42 -6.62
N ALA A 170 -7.71 -1.41 -5.98
CA ALA A 170 -6.68 -0.40 -6.20
C ALA A 170 -6.20 -0.40 -7.66
N ALA A 171 -6.01 -1.59 -8.25
CA ALA A 171 -5.54 -1.74 -9.62
C ALA A 171 -6.54 -1.27 -10.69
N LEU A 172 -7.85 -1.28 -10.42
CA LEU A 172 -8.87 -0.79 -11.37
C LEU A 172 -8.79 0.71 -11.61
N GLY A 173 -8.32 1.47 -10.62
CA GLY A 173 -8.07 2.91 -10.75
C GLY A 173 -6.73 3.24 -11.42
N CYS A 174 -5.96 2.24 -11.89
CA CYS A 174 -4.60 2.43 -12.37
C CYS A 174 -4.45 2.02 -13.84
N LYS A 175 -3.65 2.79 -14.60
CA LYS A 175 -3.23 2.46 -15.97
C LYS A 175 -1.71 2.44 -16.10
N VAL A 176 -1.19 1.59 -16.98
CA VAL A 176 0.23 1.54 -17.34
C VAL A 176 0.38 1.49 -18.86
N ARG A 177 1.15 2.41 -19.43
CA ARG A 177 1.30 2.59 -20.89
C ARG A 177 -0.03 2.67 -21.66
N GLY A 178 -1.08 3.22 -21.02
CA GLY A 178 -2.41 3.34 -21.61
C GLY A 178 -3.35 2.16 -21.31
N ASP A 179 -2.81 1.00 -20.91
CA ASP A 179 -3.62 -0.18 -20.59
C ASP A 179 -4.06 -0.19 -19.11
N PRO A 180 -5.26 -0.71 -18.78
CA PRO A 180 -5.65 -0.93 -17.39
C PRO A 180 -4.71 -1.91 -16.68
N LEU A 181 -4.19 -1.53 -15.51
CA LEU A 181 -3.29 -2.38 -14.72
C LEU A 181 -3.99 -3.68 -14.29
N ALA A 182 -5.29 -3.61 -13.98
CA ALA A 182 -6.10 -4.76 -13.60
C ALA A 182 -6.08 -5.91 -14.63
N GLN A 183 -5.84 -5.64 -15.91
CA GLN A 183 -5.73 -6.68 -16.95
C GLN A 183 -4.35 -7.38 -17.00
N ARG A 184 -3.39 -6.88 -16.23
CA ARG A 184 -2.03 -7.43 -16.12
C ARG A 184 -1.72 -7.96 -14.72
N LEU A 185 -2.48 -7.51 -13.71
CA LEU A 185 -2.32 -7.94 -12.33
C LEU A 185 -3.10 -9.23 -12.06
N PHE A 186 -2.41 -10.23 -11.54
CA PHE A 186 -2.96 -11.48 -11.07
C PHE A 186 -2.74 -11.61 -9.56
N VAL A 187 -3.83 -11.73 -8.81
CA VAL A 187 -3.80 -11.94 -7.35
C VAL A 187 -4.59 -13.21 -7.06
N PRO A 188 -3.95 -14.32 -6.63
CA PRO A 188 -4.63 -15.60 -6.47
C PRO A 188 -5.85 -15.53 -5.55
N GLU A 189 -6.97 -16.12 -5.97
CA GLU A 189 -8.17 -16.26 -5.13
C GLU A 189 -7.87 -17.09 -3.87
N THR A 190 -8.51 -16.76 -2.75
CA THR A 190 -8.40 -17.52 -1.49
C THR A 190 -8.73 -18.99 -1.73
N PHE A 191 -7.75 -19.85 -1.50
CA PHE A 191 -7.94 -21.30 -1.58
C PHE A 191 -8.96 -21.80 -0.55
N ARG A 192 -9.95 -22.55 -1.02
CA ARG A 192 -10.94 -23.28 -0.22
C ARG A 192 -10.98 -24.71 -0.74
N LEU A 193 -10.86 -25.69 0.15
CA LEU A 193 -10.74 -27.10 -0.24
C LEU A 193 -11.96 -27.57 -1.03
N ASP A 194 -13.17 -27.21 -0.56
CA ASP A 194 -14.44 -27.59 -1.18
C ASP A 194 -14.62 -26.99 -2.59
N ASP A 195 -13.97 -25.85 -2.86
CA ASP A 195 -14.05 -25.12 -4.14
C ASP A 195 -12.81 -25.32 -5.01
N LYS A 196 -11.92 -26.25 -4.67
CA LYS A 196 -10.57 -26.39 -5.27
C LYS A 196 -10.58 -26.39 -6.79
N ASP A 197 -11.41 -27.22 -7.42
CA ASP A 197 -11.41 -27.38 -8.87
C ASP A 197 -12.04 -26.16 -9.57
N ALA A 198 -13.06 -25.55 -8.95
CA ALA A 198 -13.68 -24.33 -9.44
C ALA A 198 -12.70 -23.13 -9.37
N ILE A 199 -11.94 -23.03 -8.27
CA ILE A 199 -10.86 -22.04 -8.11
C ILE A 199 -9.79 -22.26 -9.18
N ALA A 200 -9.35 -23.51 -9.38
CA ALA A 200 -8.34 -23.83 -10.39
C ALA A 200 -8.80 -23.45 -11.80
N GLY A 201 -10.07 -23.70 -12.15
CA GLY A 201 -10.67 -23.33 -13.43
C GLY A 201 -10.74 -21.81 -13.64
N ARG A 202 -11.13 -21.03 -12.62
CA ARG A 202 -11.13 -19.56 -12.69
C ARG A 202 -9.72 -19.00 -12.85
N GLN A 203 -8.75 -19.54 -12.10
CA GLN A 203 -7.34 -19.18 -12.24
C GLN A 203 -6.81 -19.48 -13.66
N ASP A 204 -7.21 -20.61 -14.25
CA ASP A 204 -6.86 -20.92 -15.63
C ASP A 204 -7.44 -19.93 -16.63
N ALA A 205 -8.72 -19.56 -16.47
CA ALA A 205 -9.37 -18.58 -17.32
C ALA A 205 -8.67 -17.20 -17.24
N GLU A 206 -8.32 -16.76 -16.04
CA GLU A 206 -7.62 -15.48 -15.83
C GLU A 206 -6.22 -15.48 -16.44
N LEU A 207 -5.50 -16.61 -16.35
CA LEU A 207 -4.16 -16.77 -16.93
C LEU A 207 -4.17 -17.16 -18.42
N ALA A 208 -5.32 -17.49 -19.00
CA ALA A 208 -5.42 -17.94 -20.40
C ALA A 208 -4.90 -16.88 -21.37
N ILE A 209 -5.16 -15.60 -21.11
CA ILE A 209 -4.69 -14.47 -21.92
C ILE A 209 -3.16 -14.45 -22.00
N ALA A 210 -2.48 -14.76 -20.88
CA ALA A 210 -1.02 -14.82 -20.84
C ALA A 210 -0.46 -16.04 -21.60
N ARG A 211 -1.27 -17.08 -21.83
CA ARG A 211 -0.89 -18.25 -22.65
C ARG A 211 -1.16 -18.00 -24.14
N SER A 212 -2.23 -17.30 -24.49
CA SER A 212 -2.61 -17.01 -25.88
C SER A 212 -1.73 -15.97 -26.55
N GLU A 213 -1.07 -15.10 -25.77
CA GLU A 213 -0.16 -14.07 -26.26
C GLU A 213 1.28 -14.34 -25.79
N PRO A 214 2.06 -15.15 -26.53
CA PRO A 214 3.46 -15.42 -26.20
C PRO A 214 4.25 -14.13 -26.02
N GLY A 215 4.79 -13.92 -24.82
CA GLY A 215 5.57 -12.72 -24.49
C GLY A 215 4.79 -11.60 -23.82
N ARG A 216 3.48 -11.76 -23.59
CA ARG A 216 2.73 -10.93 -22.64
C ARG A 216 3.28 -11.12 -21.24
N ILE A 217 3.64 -10.01 -20.59
CA ILE A 217 4.09 -10.00 -19.20
C ILE A 217 2.90 -9.65 -18.30
N MET A 218 2.67 -10.53 -17.34
CA MET A 218 1.73 -10.38 -16.23
C MET A 218 2.49 -10.04 -14.95
N ILE A 219 1.78 -9.55 -13.94
CA ILE A 219 2.30 -9.23 -12.61
C ILE A 219 1.53 -10.10 -11.62
N LEU A 220 2.24 -10.88 -10.81
CA LEU A 220 1.70 -11.60 -9.67
C LEU A 220 1.85 -10.74 -8.42
N ILE A 221 0.83 -10.69 -7.55
CA ILE A 221 1.00 -10.42 -6.11
C ILE A 221 0.45 -11.60 -5.33
N GLY A 222 1.25 -12.23 -4.49
CA GLY A 222 0.86 -13.45 -3.76
C GLY A 222 1.70 -13.73 -2.53
N GLU A 223 1.11 -14.43 -1.56
CA GLU A 223 1.82 -14.93 -0.37
C GLU A 223 2.69 -16.15 -0.74
N ILE A 224 3.99 -16.08 -0.44
CA ILE A 224 4.93 -17.19 -0.62
C ILE A 224 4.58 -18.29 0.38
N ARG A 225 4.43 -19.52 -0.12
CA ARG A 225 4.32 -20.73 0.69
C ARG A 225 5.68 -21.35 0.96
N SER A 226 6.46 -21.53 -0.09
CA SER A 226 7.79 -22.16 -0.03
C SER A 226 8.62 -21.75 -1.24
N ILE A 227 9.93 -21.79 -1.05
CA ILE A 227 10.93 -21.69 -2.11
C ILE A 227 11.65 -23.04 -2.12
N GLU A 228 11.64 -23.72 -3.26
CA GLU A 228 12.08 -25.10 -3.40
C GLU A 228 13.06 -25.25 -4.56
N SER A 229 14.07 -26.10 -4.41
CA SER A 229 14.99 -26.41 -5.50
C SER A 229 14.28 -27.09 -6.68
N ALA A 230 14.73 -26.78 -7.87
CA ALA A 230 14.29 -27.36 -9.14
C ALA A 230 15.50 -27.77 -9.99
N ARG A 231 15.27 -28.54 -11.07
CA ARG A 231 16.36 -29.08 -11.90
C ARG A 231 17.27 -28.00 -12.51
N TYR A 232 16.75 -26.80 -12.77
CA TYR A 232 17.46 -25.71 -13.46
C TYR A 232 17.41 -24.38 -12.69
N GLY A 233 17.32 -24.44 -11.36
CA GLY A 233 17.18 -23.27 -10.49
C GLY A 233 16.25 -23.58 -9.34
N GLU A 234 15.26 -22.72 -9.12
CA GLU A 234 14.30 -22.87 -8.03
C GLU A 234 12.88 -22.58 -8.50
N LYS A 235 11.91 -22.95 -7.67
CA LYS A 235 10.51 -22.65 -7.86
C LYS A 235 9.93 -22.03 -6.58
N ILE A 236 9.11 -21.00 -6.77
CA ILE A 236 8.32 -20.39 -5.70
C ILE A 236 6.90 -20.95 -5.78
N LEU A 237 6.40 -21.48 -4.67
CA LEU A 237 5.01 -21.87 -4.50
C LEU A 237 4.24 -20.75 -3.82
N ILE A 238 3.04 -20.44 -4.32
CA ILE A 238 2.16 -19.42 -3.76
C ILE A 238 1.07 -20.10 -2.94
N LYS A 239 0.82 -19.63 -1.71
CA LYS A 239 -0.03 -20.33 -0.72
C LYS A 239 -1.44 -20.63 -1.23
N HIS A 240 -2.04 -19.70 -1.96
CA HIS A 240 -3.39 -19.86 -2.52
C HIS A 240 -3.42 -20.48 -3.91
N MET A 241 -2.26 -20.91 -4.43
CA MET A 241 -2.12 -21.56 -5.74
C MET A 241 -0.86 -22.46 -5.80
N PRO A 242 -0.68 -23.42 -4.88
CA PRO A 242 0.57 -24.18 -4.77
C PRO A 242 0.81 -25.14 -5.96
N GLN A 243 -0.23 -25.46 -6.71
CA GLN A 243 -0.18 -26.34 -7.88
C GLN A 243 0.45 -25.69 -9.12
N ARG A 244 0.69 -24.37 -9.10
CA ARG A 244 1.30 -23.63 -10.21
C ARG A 244 2.57 -22.92 -9.73
N PRO A 245 3.74 -23.57 -9.84
CA PRO A 245 5.00 -22.97 -9.43
C PRO A 245 5.41 -21.83 -10.37
N PHE A 246 6.06 -20.82 -9.80
CA PHE A 246 6.77 -19.78 -10.54
C PHE A 246 8.26 -20.07 -10.54
N LEU A 247 8.87 -20.13 -11.72
CA LEU A 247 10.25 -20.58 -11.90
C LEU A 247 11.23 -19.42 -11.87
N MET A 248 12.35 -19.66 -11.19
CA MET A 248 13.56 -18.85 -11.22
C MET A 248 14.70 -19.70 -11.77
N ASP A 249 15.48 -19.17 -12.71
CA ASP A 249 16.74 -19.83 -13.08
C ASP A 249 17.78 -19.69 -11.94
N ALA A 250 18.86 -20.46 -12.02
CA ALA A 250 19.88 -20.49 -10.97
C ALA A 250 20.58 -19.12 -10.75
N ASP A 251 20.63 -18.27 -11.76
CA ASP A 251 21.23 -16.94 -11.66
C ASP A 251 20.30 -15.98 -10.89
N MET A 252 19.01 -16.00 -11.24
CA MET A 252 17.96 -15.25 -10.57
C MET A 252 17.78 -15.69 -9.12
N ALA A 253 17.77 -17.00 -8.85
CA ALA A 253 17.67 -17.54 -7.49
C ALA A 253 18.85 -17.07 -6.61
N ARG A 254 20.09 -17.15 -7.12
CA ARG A 254 21.28 -16.66 -6.39
C ARG A 254 21.18 -15.18 -6.07
N ARG A 255 20.70 -14.37 -7.02
CA ARG A 255 20.51 -12.93 -6.80
C ARG A 255 19.37 -12.63 -5.85
N PHE A 256 18.27 -13.39 -5.92
CA PHE A 256 17.14 -13.29 -5.00
C PHE A 256 17.61 -13.47 -3.55
N HIS A 257 18.29 -14.59 -3.25
CA HIS A 257 18.79 -14.87 -1.90
C HIS A 257 19.81 -13.84 -1.42
N LYS A 258 20.66 -13.31 -2.31
CA LYS A 258 21.59 -12.24 -1.94
C LYS A 258 20.87 -10.94 -1.64
N ARG A 259 19.87 -10.56 -2.45
CA ARG A 259 19.20 -9.27 -2.38
C ARG A 259 18.18 -9.18 -1.25
N PHE A 260 17.48 -10.28 -0.98
CA PHE A 260 16.39 -10.34 -0.01
C PHE A 260 16.74 -11.18 1.21
N ALA A 261 18.04 -11.32 1.52
CA ALA A 261 18.53 -12.11 2.64
C ALA A 261 17.90 -11.68 3.97
N ALA A 262 17.77 -10.37 4.19
CA ALA A 262 17.18 -9.81 5.41
C ALA A 262 15.69 -10.12 5.50
N GLU A 263 14.93 -9.93 4.41
CA GLU A 263 13.50 -10.24 4.36
C GLU A 263 13.24 -11.74 4.50
N GLU A 264 14.08 -12.60 3.93
CA GLU A 264 14.03 -14.05 4.12
C GLU A 264 14.35 -14.46 5.56
N GLU A 265 15.36 -13.86 6.18
CA GLU A 265 15.71 -14.11 7.58
C GLU A 265 14.57 -13.68 8.51
N LEU A 266 14.00 -12.49 8.30
CA LEU A 266 12.84 -12.00 9.04
C LEU A 266 11.63 -12.93 8.89
N TRP A 267 11.37 -13.43 7.68
CA TRP A 267 10.25 -14.34 7.45
C TRP A 267 10.48 -15.73 8.08
N ARG A 268 11.69 -16.28 7.98
CA ARG A 268 12.02 -17.62 8.53
C ARG A 268 12.12 -17.62 10.06
N SER A 269 12.49 -16.49 10.66
CA SER A 269 12.56 -16.31 12.12
C SER A 269 11.23 -15.89 12.73
N ASP A 270 10.20 -15.63 11.93
CA ASP A 270 8.93 -15.14 12.43
C ASP A 270 8.14 -16.26 13.14
N ASP A 271 7.81 -15.98 14.40
CA ASP A 271 7.03 -16.80 15.31
C ASP A 271 5.59 -16.28 15.50
N ARG A 272 5.19 -15.25 14.74
CA ARG A 272 3.92 -14.52 14.92
C ARG A 272 2.96 -14.63 13.73
N ASP A 273 3.04 -15.70 12.95
CA ASP A 273 2.17 -15.99 11.80
C ASP A 273 2.19 -14.89 10.70
N GLY A 274 3.31 -14.19 10.57
CA GLY A 274 3.61 -13.26 9.49
C GLY A 274 3.76 -13.97 8.15
N SER A 275 3.84 -13.18 7.09
CA SER A 275 3.82 -13.66 5.71
C SER A 275 4.85 -12.93 4.87
N LEU A 276 5.38 -13.61 3.84
CA LEU A 276 6.24 -12.99 2.84
C LEU A 276 5.45 -12.79 1.54
N ILE A 277 5.22 -11.54 1.16
CA ILE A 277 4.49 -11.20 -0.05
C ILE A 277 5.46 -11.08 -1.21
N LEU A 278 5.18 -11.78 -2.31
CA LEU A 278 5.87 -11.67 -3.58
C LEU A 278 5.09 -10.74 -4.51
N ALA A 279 5.79 -9.76 -5.09
CA ALA A 279 5.39 -9.14 -6.35
C ALA A 279 6.36 -9.58 -7.44
N ALA A 280 5.86 -10.17 -8.53
CA ALA A 280 6.72 -10.70 -9.59
C ALA A 280 6.15 -10.45 -10.99
N SER A 281 6.98 -10.00 -11.92
CA SER A 281 6.62 -10.00 -13.34
C SER A 281 6.94 -11.35 -13.95
N PHE A 282 6.00 -11.91 -14.71
CA PHE A 282 6.16 -13.24 -15.29
C PHE A 282 5.51 -13.36 -16.67
N SER A 283 5.90 -14.38 -17.41
CA SER A 283 5.22 -14.82 -18.63
C SER A 283 5.02 -16.32 -18.59
N MET A 284 4.06 -16.80 -19.36
CA MET A 284 3.88 -18.23 -19.56
C MET A 284 4.87 -18.73 -20.63
N GLY A 285 5.69 -19.71 -20.27
CA GLY A 285 6.53 -20.43 -21.24
C GLY A 285 5.70 -21.37 -22.12
N ALA A 286 6.31 -21.92 -23.17
CA ALA A 286 5.65 -22.87 -24.07
C ALA A 286 5.14 -24.13 -23.36
N SER A 287 5.77 -24.53 -22.26
CA SER A 287 5.33 -25.63 -21.39
C SER A 287 4.16 -25.26 -20.47
N GLY A 288 3.68 -24.02 -20.51
CA GLY A 288 2.62 -23.52 -19.62
C GLY A 288 3.08 -23.23 -18.19
N LEU A 289 4.38 -23.24 -17.92
CA LEU A 289 4.97 -22.85 -16.63
C LEU A 289 5.29 -21.35 -16.59
N ALA A 290 5.06 -20.71 -15.45
CA ALA A 290 5.33 -19.30 -15.25
C ALA A 290 6.83 -19.07 -15.02
N GLN A 291 7.46 -18.19 -15.81
CA GLN A 291 8.85 -17.79 -15.67
C GLN A 291 8.92 -16.34 -15.17
N ILE A 292 9.65 -16.11 -14.09
CA ILE A 292 9.81 -14.78 -13.49
C ILE A 292 10.93 -13.99 -14.19
N PHE A 293 10.75 -12.68 -14.36
CA PHE A 293 11.76 -11.76 -14.92
C PHE A 293 12.20 -10.65 -13.98
N GLU A 294 11.34 -10.27 -13.04
CA GLU A 294 11.59 -9.24 -12.04
C GLU A 294 10.78 -9.61 -10.81
N MET A 295 11.31 -9.41 -9.61
CA MET A 295 10.52 -9.59 -8.39
C MET A 295 10.95 -8.65 -7.27
N SER A 296 10.06 -8.51 -6.30
CA SER A 296 10.32 -7.94 -4.99
C SER A 296 9.57 -8.74 -3.94
N VAL A 297 10.13 -8.83 -2.74
CA VAL A 297 9.41 -9.35 -1.58
C VAL A 297 9.18 -8.27 -0.54
N MET A 298 8.19 -8.47 0.30
CA MET A 298 7.84 -7.58 1.40
C MET A 298 7.26 -8.42 2.54
N PRO A 299 7.92 -8.49 3.71
CA PRO A 299 7.36 -9.18 4.85
C PRO A 299 6.22 -8.35 5.45
N VAL A 300 5.19 -9.04 5.94
CA VAL A 300 4.00 -8.43 6.54
C VAL A 300 3.64 -9.18 7.81
N THR A 301 3.12 -8.47 8.82
CA THR A 301 2.60 -9.10 10.05
C THR A 301 1.35 -9.93 9.74
N ARG A 302 0.86 -10.69 10.73
CA ARG A 302 -0.44 -11.39 10.66
C ARG A 302 -1.61 -10.43 10.36
N GLU A 303 -1.51 -9.17 10.77
CA GLU A 303 -2.46 -8.08 10.47
C GLU A 303 -2.28 -7.49 9.05
N TRP A 304 -1.40 -8.08 8.24
CA TRP A 304 -1.05 -7.66 6.89
C TRP A 304 -0.44 -6.25 6.82
N ILE A 305 0.24 -5.83 7.89
CA ILE A 305 0.98 -4.57 7.95
C ILE A 305 2.44 -4.84 7.53
N PRO A 306 2.95 -4.16 6.48
CA PRO A 306 4.35 -4.29 6.08
C PRO A 306 5.33 -3.85 7.16
N TYR A 307 6.51 -4.45 7.18
CA TYR A 307 7.65 -4.01 7.98
C TYR A 307 8.96 -4.24 7.22
N GLU A 308 10.02 -3.50 7.57
CA GLU A 308 11.33 -3.61 6.89
C GLU A 308 12.43 -4.21 7.78
N GLY A 309 12.22 -4.21 9.09
CA GLY A 309 13.20 -4.68 10.08
C GLY A 309 12.56 -5.12 11.39
N LEU A 310 13.38 -5.69 12.27
CA LEU A 310 12.91 -6.22 13.56
C LEU A 310 12.36 -5.11 14.47
N GLU A 311 13.05 -3.97 14.57
CA GLU A 311 12.60 -2.83 15.37
C GLU A 311 11.28 -2.25 14.84
N GLU A 312 11.11 -2.17 13.52
CA GLU A 312 9.84 -1.73 12.93
C GLU A 312 8.71 -2.72 13.22
N ARG A 313 8.98 -4.04 13.13
CA ARG A 313 8.01 -5.08 13.50
C ARG A 313 7.59 -4.93 14.97
N MET A 314 8.53 -4.64 15.87
CA MET A 314 8.24 -4.38 17.29
C MET A 314 7.35 -3.15 17.47
N LEU A 315 7.67 -2.03 16.81
CA LEU A 315 6.85 -0.82 16.84
C LEU A 315 5.42 -1.06 16.32
N VAL A 316 5.29 -1.73 15.17
CA VAL A 316 3.98 -2.08 14.58
C VAL A 316 3.19 -2.98 15.54
N THR A 317 3.84 -3.99 16.11
CA THR A 317 3.23 -4.91 17.07
C THR A 317 2.74 -4.16 18.32
N GLN A 318 3.58 -3.29 18.89
CA GLN A 318 3.23 -2.45 20.03
C GLN A 318 2.01 -1.56 19.70
N ALA A 319 2.01 -0.89 18.54
CA ALA A 319 0.88 -0.05 18.13
C ALA A 319 -0.43 -0.84 17.96
N ILE A 320 -0.36 -2.08 17.46
CA ILE A 320 -1.52 -2.97 17.34
C ILE A 320 -2.02 -3.40 18.74
N GLU A 321 -1.12 -3.84 19.62
CA GLU A 321 -1.42 -4.29 20.99
C GLU A 321 -2.00 -3.16 21.86
N GLU A 322 -1.47 -1.95 21.73
CA GLU A 322 -1.97 -0.72 22.37
C GLU A 322 -3.27 -0.19 21.73
N LYS A 323 -3.82 -0.89 20.73
CA LYS A 323 -5.07 -0.53 20.02
C LYS A 323 -5.01 0.88 19.43
N ARG A 324 -3.89 1.20 18.78
CA ARG A 324 -3.69 2.49 18.12
C ARG A 324 -4.32 2.56 16.75
N HIS A 325 -4.69 3.77 16.33
CA HIS A 325 -4.99 4.07 14.92
C HIS A 325 -3.75 4.61 14.25
N PHE A 326 -3.37 4.04 13.10
CA PHE A 326 -2.16 4.48 12.41
C PHE A 326 -2.20 4.21 10.91
N VAL A 327 -1.27 4.85 10.21
CA VAL A 327 -0.90 4.55 8.83
C VAL A 327 0.58 4.15 8.81
N LYS A 328 0.91 3.01 8.20
CA LYS A 328 2.29 2.56 7.96
C LYS A 328 2.89 3.35 6.80
N GLY A 329 4.03 4.01 7.03
CA GLY A 329 4.76 4.67 5.95
C GLY A 329 5.42 3.65 5.01
N MET A 330 5.33 3.90 3.71
CA MET A 330 5.90 3.04 2.67
C MET A 330 7.04 3.75 1.93
N ARG A 331 8.20 3.10 1.78
CA ARG A 331 9.35 3.69 1.07
C ARG A 331 9.15 3.86 -0.43
N VAL A 332 8.26 3.09 -1.06
CA VAL A 332 8.15 3.04 -2.53
C VAL A 332 9.53 2.81 -3.20
N ASN A 333 10.11 3.84 -3.84
CA ASN A 333 11.45 3.81 -4.45
C ASN A 333 12.56 4.38 -3.55
N LEU A 334 12.22 4.99 -2.42
CA LEU A 334 13.16 5.58 -1.48
C LEU A 334 14.14 4.52 -0.96
N GLY A 335 15.42 4.88 -0.92
CA GLY A 335 16.49 4.04 -0.38
C GLY A 335 16.40 3.88 1.13
N LEU A 336 17.15 2.93 1.70
CA LEU A 336 17.18 2.67 3.15
C LEU A 336 17.92 3.78 3.90
N GLU A 337 18.83 4.49 3.22
CA GLU A 337 19.65 5.59 3.74
C GLU A 337 18.89 6.89 4.00
N MET A 338 17.63 6.96 3.57
CA MET A 338 16.78 8.14 3.75
C MET A 338 15.75 7.88 4.86
N PRO A 339 15.46 8.85 5.74
CA PRO A 339 14.45 8.68 6.78
C PRO A 339 13.03 8.65 6.21
N ILE A 340 12.17 7.87 6.86
CA ILE A 340 10.70 7.91 6.67
C ILE A 340 10.02 7.81 8.03
N ALA A 341 8.79 8.30 8.12
CA ALA A 341 7.95 7.94 9.25
C ALA A 341 7.59 6.45 9.13
N SER A 342 8.00 5.64 10.10
CA SER A 342 7.59 4.22 10.15
C SER A 342 6.09 4.14 10.35
N LEU A 343 5.55 4.88 11.31
CA LEU A 343 4.11 5.00 11.55
C LEU A 343 3.69 6.47 11.59
N THR A 344 2.46 6.74 11.17
CA THR A 344 1.75 7.99 11.47
C THR A 344 0.55 7.65 12.33
N LEU A 345 0.62 7.94 13.64
CA LEU A 345 -0.48 7.76 14.59
C LEU A 345 -1.55 8.80 14.31
N THR A 346 -2.80 8.36 14.14
CA THR A 346 -3.93 9.22 13.78
C THR A 346 -4.93 9.43 14.91
N ASP A 347 -4.62 8.92 16.09
CA ASP A 347 -5.40 9.01 17.32
C ASP A 347 -4.75 9.93 18.38
N THR A 348 -3.85 10.83 17.97
CA THR A 348 -3.07 11.70 18.87
C THR A 348 -3.66 13.09 19.08
N GLY A 349 -4.90 13.32 18.64
CA GLY A 349 -5.65 14.56 18.86
C GLY A 349 -5.71 15.46 17.63
N GLY A 350 -5.41 16.75 17.82
CA GLY A 350 -5.54 17.78 16.77
C GLY A 350 -4.60 17.58 15.57
N GLU A 351 -3.45 16.96 15.79
CA GLU A 351 -2.47 16.61 14.76
C GLU A 351 -2.07 15.13 14.89
N ALA A 352 -1.74 14.52 13.74
CA ALA A 352 -1.19 13.17 13.71
C ALA A 352 0.26 13.18 14.21
N THR A 353 0.75 12.05 14.71
CA THR A 353 2.14 11.92 15.16
C THR A 353 2.91 10.98 14.24
N ALA A 354 3.92 11.52 13.55
CA ALA A 354 4.91 10.76 12.80
C ALA A 354 5.95 10.15 13.75
N VAL A 355 6.08 8.83 13.71
CA VAL A 355 7.00 8.04 14.53
C VAL A 355 8.14 7.53 13.67
N TYR A 356 9.37 7.87 14.05
CA TYR A 356 10.60 7.47 13.38
C TYR A 356 11.38 6.48 14.25
N LEU A 357 11.98 5.45 13.64
CA LEU A 357 12.91 4.59 14.36
C LEU A 357 14.20 5.36 14.64
N ALA A 358 14.66 5.33 15.88
CA ALA A 358 15.95 5.90 16.24
C ALA A 358 17.04 4.84 16.17
N HIS A 359 18.13 5.15 15.46
CA HIS A 359 19.28 4.29 15.39
C HIS A 359 20.05 4.26 16.71
N ASN A 360 20.67 3.10 16.98
CA ASN A 360 21.52 2.87 18.15
C ASN A 360 22.93 3.45 17.98
N LEU A 361 23.39 3.56 16.73
CA LEU A 361 24.68 4.15 16.36
C LEU A 361 24.43 5.41 15.53
N PRO A 362 25.26 6.46 15.68
CA PRO A 362 25.14 7.66 14.86
C PRO A 362 25.36 7.35 13.38
N GLU A 363 24.45 7.83 12.54
CA GLU A 363 24.54 7.78 11.09
C GLU A 363 24.40 9.20 10.53
N PRO A 364 25.50 9.98 10.47
CA PRO A 364 25.41 11.44 10.35
C PRO A 364 24.53 11.95 9.19
N ARG A 365 24.58 11.27 8.03
CA ARG A 365 23.77 11.64 6.87
C ARG A 365 22.28 11.33 7.06
N TYR A 366 21.95 10.21 7.69
CA TYR A 366 20.57 9.85 8.00
C TYR A 366 20.04 10.77 9.10
N ASP A 367 20.83 10.99 10.15
CA ASP A 367 20.46 11.80 11.31
C ASP A 367 20.18 13.26 10.91
N GLU A 368 21.04 13.85 10.07
CA GLU A 368 20.82 15.20 9.53
C GLU A 368 19.55 15.27 8.67
N ALA A 369 19.32 14.27 7.80
CA ALA A 369 18.10 14.21 7.00
C ALA A 369 16.84 14.04 7.87
N LEU A 370 16.94 13.27 8.96
CA LEU A 370 15.83 13.05 9.89
C LEU A 370 15.52 14.34 10.64
N GLU A 371 16.53 15.05 11.13
CA GLU A 371 16.35 16.37 11.76
C GLU A 371 15.66 17.37 10.83
N GLN A 372 16.05 17.39 9.55
CA GLN A 372 15.39 18.24 8.55
C GLN A 372 13.94 17.84 8.34
N LEU A 373 13.66 16.54 8.25
CA LEU A 373 12.30 16.02 8.10
C LEU A 373 11.42 16.34 9.32
N MET A 374 11.97 16.24 10.53
CA MET A 374 11.26 16.54 11.79
C MET A 374 10.96 18.04 12.00
N ARG A 375 11.50 18.94 11.17
CA ARG A 375 11.15 20.37 11.16
C ARG A 375 9.93 20.70 10.30
N THR A 376 9.40 19.72 9.56
CA THR A 376 8.18 19.90 8.77
C THR A 376 6.97 20.14 9.67
N GLN A 377 5.93 20.79 9.12
CA GLN A 377 4.71 21.11 9.87
C GLN A 377 3.52 20.29 9.39
N GLY A 378 2.47 20.26 10.21
CA GLY A 378 1.22 19.54 9.93
C GLY A 378 1.14 18.15 10.59
N VAL A 379 2.21 17.73 11.27
CA VAL A 379 2.24 16.57 12.15
C VAL A 379 3.18 16.86 13.34
N GLN A 380 2.98 16.14 14.43
CA GLN A 380 3.95 16.04 15.51
C GLN A 380 4.99 14.98 15.15
N HIS A 381 6.24 15.18 15.55
CA HIS A 381 7.34 14.25 15.24
C HIS A 381 7.92 13.66 16.53
N VAL A 382 8.09 12.34 16.57
CA VAL A 382 8.73 11.63 17.68
C VAL A 382 9.65 10.53 17.17
N THR A 383 10.74 10.30 17.88
CA THR A 383 11.56 9.10 17.70
C THR A 383 11.12 8.00 18.65
N TRP A 384 11.34 6.74 18.26
CA TRP A 384 11.01 5.57 19.05
C TRP A 384 12.16 4.56 18.97
N ARG A 385 12.47 3.94 20.11
CA ARG A 385 13.37 2.78 20.25
C ARG A 385 12.65 1.63 20.94
N PRO A 386 13.12 0.38 20.78
CA PRO A 386 12.62 -0.76 21.53
C PRO A 386 12.51 -0.48 23.04
N GLY A 387 11.29 -0.56 23.58
CA GLY A 387 10.98 -0.30 24.99
C GLY A 387 10.37 1.07 25.29
N ASP A 388 10.41 2.00 24.33
CA ASP A 388 9.76 3.30 24.46
C ASP A 388 8.23 3.16 24.42
N ARG A 389 7.54 4.03 25.16
CA ARG A 389 6.08 4.13 25.08
C ARG A 389 5.68 5.00 23.89
N LEU A 390 4.64 4.59 23.18
CA LEU A 390 4.01 5.46 22.19
C LEU A 390 3.31 6.63 22.88
N GLN A 391 3.25 7.79 22.21
CA GLN A 391 2.50 8.95 22.68
C GLN A 391 1.05 8.57 22.95
N SER A 392 0.48 8.94 24.11
CA SER A 392 -0.89 8.56 24.49
C SER A 392 -1.93 8.92 23.44
N ALA A 393 -2.86 8.00 23.18
CA ALA A 393 -4.04 8.27 22.37
C ALA A 393 -4.91 9.34 23.05
N GLN A 394 -5.37 10.32 22.28
CA GLN A 394 -6.33 11.32 22.72
C GLN A 394 -7.69 10.95 22.14
N SER A 395 -8.66 10.66 23.00
CA SER A 395 -10.04 10.47 22.56
C SER A 395 -10.55 11.78 21.96
N GLY A 396 -11.09 11.72 20.73
CA GLY A 396 -11.61 12.87 19.97
C GLY A 396 -12.84 13.57 20.57
N THR A 397 -12.99 13.53 21.90
CA THR A 397 -13.96 14.30 22.68
C THR A 397 -13.18 15.31 23.50
N THR A 398 -12.75 16.40 22.88
CA THR A 398 -12.53 17.63 23.64
C THR A 398 -13.94 18.12 24.04
N PRO A 399 -14.31 18.18 25.34
CA PRO A 399 -15.51 18.90 25.71
C PRO A 399 -15.25 20.37 25.36
N ILE A 400 -16.03 20.92 24.44
CA ILE A 400 -16.08 22.36 24.23
C ILE A 400 -16.55 22.95 25.57
N MET A 401 -15.62 23.49 26.35
CA MET A 401 -15.99 24.38 27.44
C MET A 401 -16.60 25.61 26.78
N VAL A 402 -17.92 25.64 26.72
CA VAL A 402 -18.64 26.88 26.48
C VAL A 402 -18.32 27.77 27.67
N ALA A 403 -17.45 28.77 27.45
CA ALA A 403 -17.25 29.84 28.39
C ALA A 403 -18.60 30.54 28.56
N GLY A 404 -19.29 30.22 29.65
CA GLY A 404 -20.49 30.93 30.07
C GLY A 404 -20.10 32.38 30.30
N THR A 405 -20.64 33.25 29.46
CA THR A 405 -20.62 34.70 29.68
C THR A 405 -21.33 34.98 30.99
N SER A 406 -20.54 35.39 31.99
CA SER A 406 -21.04 36.12 33.15
C SER A 406 -21.80 37.34 32.63
N THR A 407 -23.12 37.34 32.81
CA THR A 407 -23.92 38.56 32.72
C THR A 407 -24.29 38.96 34.13
N ALA A 408 -23.60 39.98 34.62
CA ALA A 408 -24.07 40.82 35.70
C ALA A 408 -25.25 41.64 35.15
N HIS A 409 -26.42 41.48 35.77
CA HIS A 409 -27.24 42.55 36.35
C HIS A 409 -28.49 41.97 37.01
#